data_AF-A0A2N6U4C4-F1
#
_entry.id   AF-A0A2N6U4C4-F1
#
_cell.length_a   1.000
_cell.length_b   1.000
_cell.length_c   1.000
_cell.angle_alpha   90.00
_cell.angle_beta   90.00
_cell.angle_gamma   90.00
#
_symmetry.space_group_name_H-M   'P 1'
#
loop_
_entity.id
_entity.type
_entity.pdbx_description
1 polymer ?
#
loop_
_entity_poly.entity_id
_entity_poly.type
_entity_poly.pdbx_seq_one_letter_code
_entity_poly.pdbx_strand_id
1 'polypeptide(L)'
;MCPGNRISAGPEAAPPESGDNGGMQDSSPDSPTSGSGSVPAAGPAAPAQQPRPKSAYELPSRKNTVLRNMIWALALTVAVVVVVGIAFFGVGSDMERTPLPNSEVDVAQSAQRAEEIAPFPVAVPQMGEEWSEQSARFTDGEQPRWSIRYSSPQGSLVTLVQEAEIGAPLLSSALPGATVSEELTIEGADCQVLTGSGEGAGRTGITCQAEDTGLLVHGEAPREELEELATAALTSIR
;
A
#
# COMPACT_ATOMS: atom_id res chain seq x y z
N MET A 1 3.63 59.14 2.79
CA MET A 1 2.23 59.41 2.42
C MET A 1 1.62 58.15 1.81
N CYS A 2 0.69 57.50 2.50
CA CYS A 2 -0.38 56.72 1.86
C CYS A 2 -1.53 57.68 1.51
N PRO A 3 -2.37 57.41 0.49
CA PRO A 3 -3.58 56.60 0.69
C PRO A 3 -3.82 55.65 -0.51
N GLY A 4 -4.63 54.60 -0.50
CA GLY A 4 -5.75 54.21 0.33
C GLY A 4 -6.90 53.76 -0.59
N ASN A 5 -7.49 52.60 -0.26
CA ASN A 5 -8.87 52.19 -0.55
C ASN A 5 -9.20 51.50 -1.90
N ARG A 6 -9.57 50.20 -1.85
CA ARG A 6 -10.98 49.79 -1.83
C ARG A 6 -11.15 48.32 -1.42
N ILE A 7 -11.79 48.15 -0.27
CA ILE A 7 -12.49 46.95 0.16
C ILE A 7 -13.84 46.93 -0.58
N SER A 8 -14.29 45.77 -1.05
CA SER A 8 -15.69 45.52 -1.38
C SER A 8 -16.07 44.15 -0.83
N ALA A 9 -17.20 44.14 -0.13
CA ALA A 9 -17.74 43.02 0.63
C ALA A 9 -19.00 42.47 -0.05
N GLY A 10 -19.14 41.14 -0.01
CA GLY A 10 -20.40 40.38 0.07
C GLY A 10 -21.06 39.93 -1.26
N PRO A 11 -21.96 38.92 -1.23
CA PRO A 11 -22.45 38.14 -0.08
C PRO A 11 -22.38 36.60 -0.23
N GLU A 12 -22.51 35.98 0.93
CA GLU A 12 -23.05 34.67 1.32
C GLU A 12 -23.99 33.95 0.33
N ALA A 13 -23.75 32.65 0.11
CA ALA A 13 -24.77 31.68 -0.26
C ALA A 13 -24.44 30.31 0.35
N ALA A 14 -25.40 29.79 1.12
CA ALA A 14 -25.38 28.60 1.96
C ALA A 14 -25.56 27.28 1.14
N PRO A 15 -25.44 26.09 1.77
CA PRO A 15 -25.43 24.79 1.08
C PRO A 15 -26.84 24.22 0.89
N PRO A 16 -27.05 23.26 -0.02
CA PRO A 16 -28.30 22.50 -0.04
C PRO A 16 -28.29 21.32 0.95
N GLU A 17 -29.36 21.31 1.74
CA GLU A 17 -30.03 20.25 2.51
C GLU A 17 -30.02 18.84 1.88
N SER A 18 -29.87 17.80 2.71
CA SER A 18 -30.95 16.97 3.28
C SER A 18 -31.76 16.17 2.24
N GLY A 19 -31.51 14.86 2.22
CA GLY A 19 -32.25 13.87 1.45
C GLY A 19 -32.56 12.66 2.34
N ASP A 20 -33.62 12.82 3.11
CA ASP A 20 -34.36 11.82 3.85
C ASP A 20 -34.81 10.65 2.95
N ASN A 21 -34.60 9.42 3.40
CA ASN A 21 -35.20 8.22 2.80
C ASN A 21 -36.03 7.51 3.87
N GLY A 22 -37.23 8.05 4.15
CA GLY A 22 -38.38 7.24 4.57
C GLY A 22 -38.59 6.12 3.53
N GLY A 23 -38.79 4.86 3.91
CA GLY A 23 -39.84 4.42 4.80
C GLY A 23 -41.12 4.29 3.99
N MET A 24 -41.48 3.07 3.52
CA MET A 24 -42.81 2.49 3.72
C MET A 24 -43.02 1.11 3.04
N GLN A 25 -43.87 0.31 3.69
CA GLN A 25 -44.87 -0.63 3.15
C GLN A 25 -44.36 -2.01 2.68
N ASP A 26 -44.51 -3.08 3.47
CA ASP A 26 -45.74 -3.86 3.77
C ASP A 26 -46.55 -4.27 2.53
N SER A 27 -46.55 -5.57 2.25
CA SER A 27 -47.58 -6.25 1.45
C SER A 27 -47.57 -7.75 1.81
N SER A 28 -48.42 -8.11 2.77
CA SER A 28 -48.97 -9.47 2.90
C SER A 28 -50.15 -9.61 1.94
N PRO A 29 -50.37 -10.78 1.31
CA PRO A 29 -51.67 -11.12 0.76
C PRO A 29 -52.40 -12.13 1.64
N ASP A 30 -53.53 -11.66 2.16
CA ASP A 30 -54.86 -12.26 2.24
C ASP A 30 -55.06 -13.75 2.55
N SER A 31 -55.85 -13.95 3.59
CA SER A 31 -56.68 -15.13 3.86
C SER A 31 -57.97 -15.08 3.02
N PRO A 32 -58.63 -16.23 2.78
CA PRO A 32 -60.08 -16.24 2.65
C PRO A 32 -60.78 -16.83 3.87
N THR A 33 -61.94 -16.22 4.10
CA THR A 33 -62.84 -16.23 5.24
C THR A 33 -63.93 -17.31 5.15
N SER A 34 -64.44 -17.69 6.34
CA SER A 34 -65.80 -18.15 6.70
C SER A 34 -66.28 -19.58 6.44
N GLY A 35 -66.82 -20.15 7.53
CA GLY A 35 -67.82 -21.21 7.51
C GLY A 35 -68.28 -21.62 8.91
N SER A 36 -69.07 -20.79 9.59
CA SER A 36 -69.82 -21.18 10.80
C SER A 36 -70.93 -22.18 10.48
N GLY A 37 -71.13 -23.19 11.33
CA GLY A 37 -72.27 -24.11 11.24
C GLY A 37 -72.43 -25.04 12.45
N SER A 38 -73.20 -24.57 13.43
CA SER A 38 -74.21 -25.32 14.23
C SER A 38 -73.81 -26.52 15.12
N VAL A 39 -74.09 -26.39 16.41
CA VAL A 39 -74.35 -27.49 17.38
C VAL A 39 -75.89 -27.57 17.58
N PRO A 40 -76.51 -28.75 17.82
CA PRO A 40 -76.80 -29.10 19.21
C PRO A 40 -76.79 -30.62 19.58
N ALA A 41 -76.40 -30.86 20.84
CA ALA A 41 -76.88 -31.83 21.84
C ALA A 41 -76.88 -33.36 21.59
N ALA A 42 -76.14 -34.12 22.42
CA ALA A 42 -76.70 -34.91 23.54
C ALA A 42 -75.71 -35.92 24.15
N GLY A 43 -75.47 -35.82 25.47
CA GLY A 43 -75.31 -36.95 26.41
C GLY A 43 -73.99 -37.77 26.44
N PRO A 44 -73.66 -38.42 27.57
CA PRO A 44 -72.28 -38.57 28.06
C PRO A 44 -71.74 -40.00 27.93
N ALA A 45 -70.51 -40.16 27.44
CA ALA A 45 -69.67 -41.32 27.74
C ALA A 45 -68.23 -41.10 27.23
N ALA A 46 -67.28 -40.96 28.14
CA ALA A 46 -65.91 -41.40 27.86
C ALA A 46 -65.90 -42.94 27.93
N PRO A 47 -65.10 -43.62 27.10
CA PRO A 47 -63.76 -43.93 27.56
C PRO A 47 -62.65 -43.86 26.49
N ALA A 48 -61.45 -43.56 26.99
CA ALA A 48 -60.13 -43.96 26.50
C ALA A 48 -59.76 -43.59 25.05
N GLN A 49 -59.17 -42.39 24.91
CA GLN A 49 -58.25 -42.08 23.82
C GLN A 49 -57.06 -43.03 23.88
N GLN A 50 -56.96 -43.92 22.90
CA GLN A 50 -55.72 -44.66 22.61
C GLN A 50 -54.60 -43.65 22.32
N PRO A 51 -53.43 -43.76 22.97
CA PRO A 51 -52.36 -42.79 22.79
C PRO A 51 -51.83 -42.88 21.36
N ARG A 52 -52.00 -41.80 20.59
CA ARG A 52 -51.29 -41.61 19.32
C ARG A 52 -49.79 -41.63 19.64
N PRO A 53 -48.97 -42.39 18.90
CA PRO A 53 -47.54 -42.45 19.17
C PRO A 53 -46.97 -41.03 19.04
N LYS A 54 -46.43 -40.51 20.15
CA LYS A 54 -45.60 -39.31 20.12
C LYS A 54 -44.47 -39.61 19.15
N SER A 55 -44.43 -38.87 18.03
CA SER A 55 -43.34 -38.91 17.09
C SER A 55 -42.05 -38.60 17.83
N ALA A 56 -41.29 -39.65 18.11
CA ALA A 56 -39.90 -39.58 18.49
C ALA A 56 -39.11 -39.00 17.31
N TYR A 57 -39.11 -37.68 17.18
CA TYR A 57 -38.19 -36.95 16.32
C TYR A 57 -37.69 -35.70 17.07
N GLU A 58 -37.32 -35.88 18.34
CA GLU A 58 -36.23 -35.08 18.89
C GLU A 58 -34.94 -35.63 18.28
N LEU A 59 -34.47 -35.01 17.19
CA LEU A 59 -33.10 -35.20 16.72
C LEU A 59 -32.18 -34.41 17.67
N PRO A 60 -31.41 -35.06 18.57
CA PRO A 60 -30.43 -34.37 19.36
C PRO A 60 -29.21 -34.11 18.47
N SER A 61 -28.66 -32.90 18.52
CA SER A 61 -27.25 -32.58 18.20
C SER A 61 -26.74 -32.54 16.74
N ARG A 62 -27.56 -32.67 15.68
CA ARG A 62 -27.03 -32.48 14.29
C ARG A 62 -26.54 -31.06 13.96
N LYS A 63 -26.88 -30.05 14.76
CA LYS A 63 -26.41 -28.67 14.54
C LYS A 63 -24.91 -28.52 14.85
N ASN A 64 -24.39 -29.28 15.80
CA ASN A 64 -22.99 -29.14 16.24
C ASN A 64 -22.01 -29.83 15.28
N THR A 65 -22.41 -30.94 14.65
CA THR A 65 -21.56 -31.64 13.67
C THR A 65 -21.44 -30.84 12.37
N VAL A 66 -22.52 -30.22 11.90
CA VAL A 66 -22.49 -29.38 10.68
C VAL A 66 -21.63 -28.13 10.91
N LEU A 67 -21.81 -27.45 12.05
CA LEU A 67 -21.00 -26.28 12.39
C LEU A 67 -19.52 -26.63 12.56
N ARG A 68 -19.21 -27.74 13.24
CA ARG A 68 -17.84 -28.23 13.40
C ARG A 68 -17.20 -28.60 12.06
N ASN A 69 -17.94 -29.24 11.16
CA ASN A 69 -17.44 -29.57 9.82
C ASN A 69 -17.22 -28.32 8.97
N MET A 70 -18.08 -27.29 9.12
CA MET A 70 -17.92 -26.00 8.43
C MET A 70 -16.68 -25.25 8.93
N ILE A 71 -16.44 -25.24 10.25
CA ILE A 71 -15.23 -24.64 10.85
C ILE A 71 -13.98 -25.39 10.40
N TRP A 72 -14.02 -26.72 10.33
CA TRP A 72 -12.92 -27.51 9.81
C TRP A 72 -12.63 -27.21 8.34
N ALA A 73 -13.67 -27.10 7.50
CA ALA A 73 -13.50 -26.72 6.10
C ALA A 73 -12.89 -25.32 5.96
N LEU A 74 -13.37 -24.34 6.73
CA LEU A 74 -12.81 -22.99 6.76
C LEU A 74 -11.34 -23.00 7.19
N ALA A 75 -11.01 -23.67 8.29
CA ALA A 75 -9.64 -23.77 8.79
C ALA A 75 -8.70 -24.41 7.77
N LEU A 76 -9.18 -25.43 7.04
CA LEU A 76 -8.41 -26.09 5.99
C LEU A 76 -8.15 -25.14 4.81
N THR A 77 -9.14 -24.35 4.40
CA THR A 77 -8.94 -23.33 3.35
C THR A 77 -7.95 -22.25 3.77
N VAL A 78 -8.04 -21.75 5.00
CA VAL A 78 -7.08 -20.77 5.54
C VAL A 78 -5.69 -21.37 5.61
N ALA A 79 -5.55 -22.62 6.05
CA ALA A 79 -4.26 -23.30 6.11
C ALA A 79 -3.63 -23.45 4.71
N VAL A 80 -4.42 -23.79 3.69
CA VAL A 80 -3.91 -23.85 2.30
C VAL A 80 -3.50 -22.47 1.80
N VAL A 81 -4.31 -21.44 2.04
CA VAL A 81 -3.97 -20.06 1.65
C VAL A 81 -2.71 -19.58 2.37
N VAL A 82 -2.53 -19.94 3.64
CA VAL A 82 -1.30 -19.65 4.39
C VAL A 82 -0.13 -20.42 3.79
N VAL A 83 -0.26 -21.72 3.51
CA VAL A 83 0.83 -22.53 2.92
C VAL A 83 1.23 -22.00 1.54
N VAL A 84 0.26 -21.70 0.68
CA VAL A 84 0.49 -21.07 -0.64
C VAL A 84 1.08 -19.68 -0.45
N GLY A 85 0.54 -18.89 0.48
CA GLY A 85 1.06 -17.58 0.83
C GLY A 85 2.53 -17.64 1.24
N ILE A 86 2.90 -18.59 2.09
CA ILE A 86 4.29 -18.81 2.51
C ILE A 86 5.15 -19.33 1.35
N ALA A 87 4.62 -20.23 0.51
CA ALA A 87 5.35 -20.77 -0.62
C ALA A 87 5.64 -19.72 -1.71
N PHE A 88 4.73 -18.76 -1.91
CA PHE A 88 4.86 -17.72 -2.93
C PHE A 88 5.45 -16.39 -2.41
N PHE A 89 5.08 -15.98 -1.20
CA PHE A 89 5.45 -14.68 -0.63
C PHE A 89 6.51 -14.78 0.48
N GLY A 90 6.78 -15.98 1.01
CA GLY A 90 7.73 -16.19 2.10
C GLY A 90 7.16 -15.76 3.46
N VAL A 91 7.53 -16.49 4.53
CA VAL A 91 7.48 -15.91 5.89
C VAL A 91 8.72 -15.07 6.07
N GLY A 92 8.57 -13.84 6.58
CA GLY A 92 9.68 -12.92 6.76
C GLY A 92 10.85 -13.54 7.51
N SER A 93 11.92 -13.76 6.77
CA SER A 93 13.31 -13.66 7.22
C SER A 93 14.14 -13.57 5.94
N ASP A 94 14.75 -12.41 5.72
CA ASP A 94 15.97 -12.30 4.94
C ASP A 94 16.84 -13.52 5.15
N MET A 95 17.00 -14.33 4.10
CA MET A 95 18.19 -15.13 3.81
C MET A 95 17.98 -15.72 2.41
N GLU A 96 18.78 -15.26 1.47
CA GLU A 96 19.03 -15.89 0.17
C GLU A 96 17.79 -16.14 -0.70
N ARG A 97 17.19 -15.08 -1.25
CA ARG A 97 16.83 -15.19 -2.66
C ARG A 97 18.15 -15.21 -3.42
N THR A 98 18.66 -16.41 -3.74
CA THR A 98 19.68 -16.53 -4.79
C THR A 98 19.12 -15.79 -6.01
N PRO A 99 19.75 -14.69 -6.45
CA PRO A 99 19.29 -13.98 -7.64
C PRO A 99 19.19 -15.01 -8.75
N LEU A 100 18.06 -15.09 -9.45
CA LEU A 100 18.03 -15.86 -10.68
C LEU A 100 19.15 -15.26 -11.56
N PRO A 101 20.09 -16.05 -12.09
CA PRO A 101 21.27 -15.57 -12.81
C PRO A 101 20.95 -14.81 -14.12
N ASN A 102 19.68 -14.52 -14.38
CA ASN A 102 19.15 -13.87 -15.56
C ASN A 102 18.10 -12.79 -15.23
N SER A 103 18.02 -12.37 -13.95
CA SER A 103 17.20 -11.24 -13.51
C SER A 103 18.04 -10.04 -13.05
N GLU A 104 19.35 -10.05 -13.31
CA GLU A 104 20.19 -8.86 -13.13
C GLU A 104 19.63 -7.76 -14.03
N VAL A 105 19.22 -6.67 -13.40
CA VAL A 105 18.69 -5.51 -14.11
C VAL A 105 19.88 -4.79 -14.71
N ASP A 106 19.97 -4.80 -16.04
CA ASP A 106 20.98 -4.00 -16.75
C ASP A 106 20.60 -2.52 -16.65
N VAL A 107 21.21 -1.85 -15.67
CA VAL A 107 21.06 -0.41 -15.44
C VAL A 107 21.61 0.37 -16.63
N ALA A 108 22.70 -0.07 -17.24
CA ALA A 108 23.31 0.62 -18.37
C ALA A 108 22.39 0.60 -19.60
N GLN A 109 21.77 -0.52 -19.94
CA GLN A 109 20.79 -0.62 -21.02
C GLN A 109 19.53 0.23 -20.73
N SER A 110 19.11 0.29 -19.48
CA SER A 110 17.96 1.10 -19.07
C SER A 110 18.28 2.59 -19.13
N ALA A 111 19.49 2.98 -18.73
CA ALA A 111 19.99 4.34 -18.79
C ALA A 111 20.20 4.82 -20.23
N GLN A 112 20.72 3.99 -21.14
CA GLN A 112 20.84 4.33 -22.56
C GLN A 112 19.50 4.77 -23.17
N ARG A 113 18.42 4.07 -22.84
CA ARG A 113 17.07 4.44 -23.29
C ARG A 113 16.53 5.69 -22.61
N ALA A 114 16.93 5.93 -21.37
CA ALA A 114 16.56 7.14 -20.63
C ALA A 114 17.29 8.38 -21.19
N GLU A 115 18.57 8.24 -21.53
CA GLU A 115 19.42 9.31 -22.08
C GLU A 115 18.86 9.90 -23.38
N GLU A 116 18.15 9.09 -24.19
CA GLU A 116 17.52 9.55 -25.44
C GLU A 116 16.40 10.58 -25.22
N ILE A 117 15.81 10.63 -24.01
CA ILE A 117 14.63 11.45 -23.70
C ILE A 117 14.79 12.32 -22.45
N ALA A 118 15.79 12.05 -21.61
CA ALA A 118 16.01 12.79 -20.37
C ALA A 118 16.52 14.22 -20.67
N PRO A 119 16.03 15.24 -19.94
CA PRO A 119 16.54 16.60 -20.05
C PRO A 119 17.83 16.84 -19.24
N PHE A 120 18.40 15.79 -18.65
CA PHE A 120 19.59 15.80 -17.81
C PHE A 120 20.45 14.55 -18.09
N PRO A 121 21.78 14.59 -17.83
CA PRO A 121 22.63 13.41 -17.97
C PRO A 121 22.18 12.32 -17.00
N VAL A 122 21.91 11.11 -17.48
CA VAL A 122 21.41 10.01 -16.64
C VAL A 122 22.56 9.37 -15.87
N ALA A 123 22.45 9.37 -14.55
CA ALA A 123 23.45 8.74 -13.69
C ALA A 123 23.46 7.21 -13.84
N VAL A 124 24.65 6.66 -14.09
CA VAL A 124 24.91 5.21 -14.15
C VAL A 124 26.06 4.89 -13.19
N PRO A 125 25.79 4.82 -11.88
CA PRO A 125 26.81 4.50 -10.88
C PRO A 125 27.42 3.13 -11.16
N GLN A 126 28.75 3.03 -11.15
CA GLN A 126 29.44 1.74 -11.18
C GLN A 126 29.76 1.34 -9.74
N MET A 127 29.03 0.36 -9.22
CA MET A 127 29.21 -0.16 -7.87
C MET A 127 30.03 -1.46 -7.88
N GLY A 128 30.64 -1.82 -6.75
CA GLY A 128 31.36 -3.09 -6.60
C GLY A 128 30.43 -4.31 -6.57
N GLU A 129 31.01 -5.51 -6.65
CA GLU A 129 30.27 -6.80 -6.70
C GLU A 129 29.36 -7.06 -5.48
N GLU A 130 29.59 -6.37 -4.37
CA GLU A 130 28.81 -6.48 -3.14
C GLU A 130 27.47 -5.72 -3.21
N TRP A 131 27.31 -4.84 -4.19
CA TRP A 131 26.07 -4.14 -4.48
C TRP A 131 25.28 -4.89 -5.55
N SER A 132 23.96 -4.93 -5.40
CA SER A 132 23.10 -5.60 -6.38
C SER A 132 21.98 -4.69 -6.87
N GLU A 133 21.87 -4.53 -8.18
CA GLU A 133 20.82 -3.71 -8.79
C GLU A 133 19.47 -4.45 -8.80
N GLN A 134 18.46 -3.80 -8.22
CA GLN A 134 17.11 -4.37 -8.09
C GLN A 134 16.16 -3.82 -9.16
N SER A 135 16.30 -2.54 -9.52
CA SER A 135 15.52 -1.94 -10.61
C SER A 135 16.14 -0.64 -11.10
N ALA A 136 15.98 -0.36 -12.39
CA ALA A 136 16.32 0.93 -12.99
C ALA A 136 15.14 1.38 -13.86
N ARG A 137 14.66 2.60 -13.63
CA ARG A 137 13.43 3.09 -14.26
C ARG A 137 13.51 4.59 -14.51
N PHE A 138 13.22 4.94 -15.76
CA PHE A 138 12.89 6.30 -16.15
C PHE A 138 11.37 6.50 -16.13
N THR A 139 10.93 7.64 -15.60
CA THR A 139 9.54 8.08 -15.60
C THR A 139 9.48 9.43 -16.30
N ASP A 140 8.81 9.48 -17.44
CA ASP A 140 8.60 10.70 -18.22
C ASP A 140 7.41 11.52 -17.66
N GLY A 141 7.28 12.78 -18.08
CA GLY A 141 6.18 13.67 -17.70
C GLY A 141 6.63 15.12 -17.48
N GLU A 142 5.83 15.88 -16.71
CA GLU A 142 6.17 17.28 -16.36
C GLU A 142 7.42 17.39 -15.47
N GLN A 143 7.69 16.34 -14.68
CA GLN A 143 8.89 16.20 -13.85
C GLN A 143 9.54 14.85 -14.20
N PRO A 144 10.35 14.80 -15.27
CA PRO A 144 11.07 13.58 -15.64
C PRO A 144 11.97 13.11 -14.51
N ARG A 145 11.96 11.81 -14.24
CA ARG A 145 12.66 11.20 -13.11
C ARG A 145 13.38 9.94 -13.54
N TRP A 146 14.66 9.88 -13.23
CA TRP A 146 15.44 8.65 -13.25
C TRP A 146 15.53 8.07 -11.84
N SER A 147 15.39 6.74 -11.72
CA SER A 147 15.45 6.07 -10.42
C SER A 147 16.12 4.72 -10.54
N ILE A 148 17.06 4.43 -9.64
CA ILE A 148 17.72 3.13 -9.53
C ILE A 148 17.61 2.67 -8.08
N ARG A 149 17.34 1.39 -7.89
CA ARG A 149 17.25 0.75 -6.58
C ARG A 149 18.34 -0.29 -6.48
N TYR A 150 19.08 -0.24 -5.38
CA TYR A 150 20.17 -1.14 -5.07
C TYR A 150 19.91 -1.83 -3.73
N SER A 151 20.43 -3.04 -3.60
CA SER A 151 20.70 -3.67 -2.31
C SER A 151 22.15 -3.39 -1.95
N SER A 152 22.38 -2.86 -0.75
CA SER A 152 23.72 -2.56 -0.25
C SER A 152 24.42 -3.81 0.28
N PRO A 153 25.75 -3.77 0.51
CA PRO A 153 26.52 -4.90 1.06
C PRO A 153 25.96 -5.42 2.39
N GLN A 154 25.36 -4.55 3.18
CA GLN A 154 24.73 -4.90 4.46
C GLN A 154 23.28 -5.40 4.32
N GLY A 155 22.77 -5.51 3.09
CA GLY A 155 21.42 -5.98 2.78
C GLY A 155 20.35 -4.89 2.86
N SER A 156 20.73 -3.64 3.10
CA SER A 156 19.79 -2.53 3.16
C SER A 156 19.39 -2.05 1.76
N LEU A 157 18.13 -1.65 1.60
CA LEU A 157 17.65 -1.12 0.34
C LEU A 157 17.99 0.37 0.22
N VAL A 158 18.67 0.72 -0.86
CA VAL A 158 19.04 2.10 -1.19
C VAL A 158 18.42 2.49 -2.52
N THR A 159 17.83 3.68 -2.59
CA THR A 159 17.26 4.22 -3.83
C THR A 159 18.00 5.49 -4.20
N LEU A 160 18.52 5.52 -5.42
CA LEU A 160 19.01 6.70 -6.10
C LEU A 160 17.86 7.26 -6.96
N VAL A 161 17.56 8.53 -6.79
CA VAL A 161 16.61 9.27 -7.62
C VAL A 161 17.31 10.49 -8.20
N GLN A 162 17.01 10.79 -9.45
CA GLN A 162 17.54 11.93 -10.17
C GLN A 162 16.40 12.69 -10.85
N GLU A 163 16.41 14.00 -10.71
CA GLU A 163 15.54 14.96 -11.38
C GLU A 163 16.39 16.16 -11.85
N ALA A 164 15.81 17.11 -12.59
CA ALA A 164 16.51 18.35 -12.91
C ALA A 164 16.85 19.17 -11.65
N GLU A 165 15.93 19.18 -10.68
CA GLU A 165 16.10 19.79 -9.36
C GLU A 165 15.30 18.96 -8.34
N ILE A 166 15.87 18.71 -7.15
CA ILE A 166 15.17 17.94 -6.11
C ILE A 166 14.08 18.81 -5.47
N GLY A 167 12.83 18.56 -5.86
CA GLY A 167 11.67 19.28 -5.34
C GLY A 167 11.14 18.75 -4.01
N ALA A 168 10.40 19.60 -3.29
CA ALA A 168 9.68 19.22 -2.07
C ALA A 168 8.72 18.02 -2.24
N PRO A 169 8.02 17.82 -3.37
CA PRO A 169 7.19 16.62 -3.58
C PRO A 169 8.00 15.34 -3.58
N LEU A 170 9.16 15.31 -4.26
CA LEU A 170 10.05 14.16 -4.27
C LEU A 170 10.54 13.88 -2.85
N LEU A 171 11.09 14.88 -2.15
CA LEU A 171 11.60 14.72 -0.79
C LEU A 171 10.52 14.20 0.17
N SER A 172 9.31 14.76 0.12
CA SER A 172 8.22 14.34 1.00
C SER A 172 7.79 12.88 0.76
N SER A 173 7.86 12.43 -0.49
CA SER A 173 7.52 11.05 -0.87
C SER A 173 8.63 10.03 -0.60
N ALA A 174 9.89 10.41 -0.85
CA ALA A 174 11.05 9.54 -0.72
C ALA A 174 11.53 9.44 0.73
N LEU A 175 11.48 10.54 1.46
CA LEU A 175 11.93 10.67 2.84
C LEU A 175 10.94 11.53 3.64
N PRO A 176 9.81 10.95 4.10
CA PRO A 176 8.82 11.70 4.87
C PRO A 176 9.43 12.36 6.10
N GLY A 177 9.08 13.63 6.32
CA GLY A 177 9.60 14.41 7.43
C GLY A 177 11.11 14.68 7.34
N ALA A 178 11.67 14.71 6.13
CA ALA A 178 13.08 15.03 5.89
C ALA A 178 13.48 16.37 6.52
N THR A 179 14.55 16.35 7.30
CA THR A 179 15.22 17.53 7.83
C THR A 179 16.70 17.47 7.55
N VAL A 180 17.30 18.61 7.19
CA VAL A 180 18.75 18.73 7.00
C VAL A 180 19.45 18.54 8.33
N SER A 181 20.31 17.53 8.41
CA SER A 181 21.16 17.28 9.57
C SER A 181 22.57 17.83 9.40
N GLU A 182 23.09 17.84 8.17
CA GLU A 182 24.47 18.22 7.86
C GLU A 182 24.59 18.68 6.40
N GLU A 183 25.55 19.56 6.13
CA GLU A 183 25.96 19.95 4.78
C GLU A 183 27.38 19.42 4.53
N LEU A 184 27.62 18.91 3.32
CA LEU A 184 28.90 18.36 2.92
C LEU A 184 29.12 18.53 1.41
N THR A 185 30.33 18.24 0.94
CA THR A 185 30.66 18.31 -0.49
C THR A 185 31.12 16.94 -0.97
N ILE A 186 30.46 16.40 -2.00
CA ILE A 186 30.85 15.14 -2.67
C ILE A 186 31.21 15.47 -4.11
N GLU A 187 32.39 15.08 -4.58
CA GLU A 187 32.81 15.33 -5.97
C GLU A 187 32.64 16.81 -6.40
N GLY A 188 32.82 17.76 -5.49
CA GLY A 188 32.63 19.19 -5.76
C GLY A 188 31.17 19.65 -5.95
N ALA A 189 30.19 18.77 -5.75
CA ALA A 189 28.77 19.12 -5.67
C ALA A 189 28.37 19.44 -4.23
N ASP A 190 27.50 20.44 -4.06
CA ASP A 190 26.94 20.79 -2.76
C ASP A 190 25.88 19.75 -2.36
N CYS A 191 26.11 19.08 -1.23
CA CYS A 191 25.26 18.01 -0.74
C CYS A 191 24.76 18.28 0.68
N GLN A 192 23.61 17.71 1.02
CA GLN A 192 23.00 17.81 2.33
C GLN A 192 22.55 16.43 2.78
N VAL A 193 22.86 16.10 4.03
CA VAL A 193 22.39 14.89 4.69
C VAL A 193 21.05 15.20 5.30
N LEU A 194 20.11 14.30 5.06
CA LEU A 194 18.73 14.39 5.47
C LEU A 194 18.41 13.24 6.41
N THR A 195 17.66 13.52 7.46
CA THR A 195 17.08 12.51 8.34
C THR A 195 15.56 12.54 8.23
N GLY A 196 14.95 11.37 8.09
CA GLY A 196 13.50 11.24 8.07
C GLY A 196 12.90 11.24 9.48
N SER A 197 11.64 11.63 9.58
CA SER A 197 10.87 11.60 10.82
C SER A 197 9.44 11.10 10.58
N GLY A 198 8.74 10.69 11.65
CA GLY A 198 7.42 10.07 11.50
C GLY A 198 7.49 8.78 10.67
N GLU A 199 6.85 8.76 9.49
CA GLU A 199 6.87 7.64 8.55
C GLU A 199 8.24 7.42 7.89
N GLY A 200 9.12 8.44 7.92
CA GLY A 200 10.50 8.35 7.47
C GLY A 200 11.50 8.04 8.60
N ALA A 201 11.04 7.80 9.83
CA ALA A 201 11.94 7.55 10.95
C ALA A 201 12.84 6.33 10.69
N GLY A 202 14.14 6.48 10.97
CA GLY A 202 15.15 5.46 10.70
C GLY A 202 15.71 5.47 9.27
N ARG A 203 15.19 6.33 8.38
CA ARG A 203 15.75 6.55 7.04
C ARG A 203 16.66 7.76 7.03
N THR A 204 17.72 7.65 6.24
CA THR A 204 18.64 8.73 5.93
C THR A 204 18.64 8.96 4.44
N GLY A 205 18.91 10.20 4.03
CA GLY A 205 19.14 10.54 2.64
C GLY A 205 20.29 11.52 2.47
N ILE A 206 20.78 11.61 1.24
CA ILE A 206 21.77 12.57 0.80
C ILE A 206 21.21 13.18 -0.47
N THR A 207 20.95 14.49 -0.44
CA THR A 207 20.60 15.26 -1.64
C THR A 207 21.83 16.00 -2.11
N CYS A 208 22.11 15.99 -3.40
CA CYS A 208 23.22 16.71 -4.02
C CYS A 208 22.73 17.51 -5.21
N GLN A 209 23.26 18.72 -5.39
CA GLN A 209 22.99 19.53 -6.57
C GLN A 209 24.24 19.59 -7.45
N ALA A 210 24.12 19.06 -8.67
CA ALA A 210 25.07 19.25 -9.76
C ALA A 210 24.54 20.31 -10.75
N GLU A 211 25.33 20.70 -11.76
CA GLU A 211 25.03 21.85 -12.64
C GLU A 211 23.60 21.80 -13.22
N ASP A 212 23.22 20.69 -13.85
CA ASP A 212 21.93 20.54 -14.54
C ASP A 212 21.02 19.45 -13.92
N THR A 213 21.37 18.93 -12.74
CA THR A 213 20.62 17.83 -12.12
C THR A 213 20.73 17.78 -10.62
N GLY A 214 19.62 17.45 -9.98
CA GLY A 214 19.53 17.11 -8.57
C GLY A 214 19.51 15.60 -8.36
N LEU A 215 20.27 15.13 -7.38
CA LEU A 215 20.34 13.72 -6.99
C LEU A 215 19.83 13.57 -5.55
N LEU A 216 19.07 12.51 -5.28
CA LEU A 216 18.67 12.09 -3.95
C LEU A 216 18.97 10.60 -3.79
N VAL A 217 19.89 10.28 -2.90
CA VAL A 217 20.14 8.91 -2.44
C VAL A 217 19.48 8.74 -1.08
N HIS A 218 18.64 7.73 -0.89
CA HIS A 218 17.97 7.51 0.38
C HIS A 218 17.72 6.03 0.69
N GLY A 219 17.64 5.70 1.97
CA GLY A 219 17.41 4.33 2.42
C GLY A 219 17.57 4.16 3.92
N GLU A 220 17.60 2.89 4.35
CA GLU A 220 17.88 2.48 5.73
C GLU A 220 19.34 1.99 5.87
N ALA A 221 20.13 2.13 4.81
CA ALA A 221 21.55 1.84 4.83
C ALA A 221 22.33 2.86 5.67
N PRO A 222 23.48 2.47 6.23
CA PRO A 222 24.40 3.42 6.87
C PRO A 222 24.80 4.53 5.91
N ARG A 223 25.11 5.68 6.50
CA ARG A 223 25.44 6.90 5.76
C ARG A 223 26.60 6.68 4.79
N GLU A 224 27.59 5.90 5.20
CA GLU A 224 28.80 5.62 4.40
C GLU A 224 28.43 4.94 3.06
N GLU A 225 27.46 4.03 3.06
CA GLU A 225 26.98 3.36 1.84
C GLU A 225 26.17 4.32 0.95
N LEU A 226 25.40 5.24 1.56
CA LEU A 226 24.70 6.28 0.81
C LEU A 226 25.69 7.27 0.16
N GLU A 227 26.77 7.64 0.86
CA GLU A 227 27.84 8.50 0.34
C GLU A 227 28.61 7.81 -0.78
N GLU A 228 28.90 6.51 -0.66
CA GLU A 228 29.53 5.71 -1.72
C GLU A 228 28.71 5.74 -3.00
N LEU A 229 27.39 5.47 -2.90
CA LEU A 229 26.50 5.52 -4.05
C LEU A 229 26.34 6.93 -4.62
N ALA A 230 26.24 7.95 -3.78
CA ALA A 230 26.18 9.35 -4.23
C ALA A 230 27.45 9.77 -4.99
N THR A 231 28.62 9.35 -4.50
CA THR A 231 29.92 9.59 -5.13
C THR A 231 29.98 8.93 -6.51
N ALA A 232 29.60 7.65 -6.60
CA ALA A 232 29.58 6.91 -7.85
C ALA A 232 28.58 7.52 -8.86
N ALA A 233 27.41 7.97 -8.39
CA ALA A 233 26.42 8.64 -9.23
C ALA A 233 26.96 9.96 -9.79
N LEU A 234 27.52 10.83 -8.95
CA LEU A 234 28.11 12.10 -9.37
C LEU A 234 29.29 11.92 -10.32
N THR A 235 30.12 10.89 -10.11
CA THR A 235 31.22 10.56 -11.01
C THR A 235 30.73 10.15 -12.40
N SER A 236 29.57 9.48 -12.48
CA SER A 236 29.05 8.97 -13.75
C SER A 236 28.48 10.04 -14.70
N ILE A 237 28.14 11.21 -14.18
CA ILE A 237 27.51 12.31 -14.93
C ILE A 237 28.45 13.49 -15.20
N ARG A 238 29.74 13.33 -14.91
CA ARG A 238 30.77 14.36 -15.09
C ARG A 238 31.61 14.14 -16.34
#